data_AF-A0A938C5Y8-F1
#
_entry.id   AF-A0A938C5Y8-F1
#
_cell.length_a   1.000
_cell.length_b   1.000
_cell.length_c   1.000
_cell.angle_alpha   90.00
_cell.angle_beta   90.00
_cell.angle_gamma   90.00
#
_symmetry.space_group_name_H-M   'P 1'
#
loop_
_entity.id
_entity.type
_entity.pdbx_description
1 polymer ?
#
loop_
_entity_poly.entity_id
_entity_poly.type
_entity_poly.pdbx_seq_one_letter_code
_entity_poly.pdbx_strand_id
1 'polypeptide(L)'
;MATLEDLKPNSAVRGILPNAIVTVVSVQWFGLGAIELTYKDATGGVGNELLFRDREADLEIVQEGRPWSFDGDGALFRLVSEAHRIRLAHLFDPVLAVHTSLVEPLPHQITAVYEAMLPRQPLRFLLADDPGAGKTIMAGLLIKELIARGDLRRCLIVCPGSLAEQWQDELHRRFHLPFEIMTNDNLEAALTGNWFMENDLAIARLDKLARNEDVQRKLSAPDCRYDLIVCDEAHKLSATFFGGEVKYTKRYQLGRLLSGLT
;
A
#
# COMPACT_ATOMS: atom_id res chain seq x y z
N MET A 1 -32.50 2.77 -3.60
CA MET A 1 -32.98 2.63 -2.21
C MET A 1 -32.03 3.43 -1.36
N ALA A 2 -32.55 4.43 -0.67
CA ALA A 2 -31.78 5.30 0.22
C ALA A 2 -31.91 4.81 1.67
N THR A 3 -30.85 4.96 2.45
CA THR A 3 -30.86 4.71 3.89
C THR A 3 -31.26 5.99 4.64
N LEU A 4 -31.68 5.87 5.91
CA LEU A 4 -31.99 7.06 6.71
C LEU A 4 -30.76 7.96 6.89
N GLU A 5 -29.56 7.39 6.83
CA GLU A 5 -28.28 8.09 6.89
C GLU A 5 -27.99 8.97 5.66
N ASP A 6 -28.63 8.67 4.53
CA ASP A 6 -28.46 9.43 3.28
C ASP A 6 -29.36 10.69 3.23
N LEU A 7 -30.36 10.79 4.13
CA LEU A 7 -31.25 11.94 4.23
C LEU A 7 -30.54 13.12 4.91
N LYS A 8 -29.94 13.98 4.09
CA LYS A 8 -29.25 15.20 4.54
C LYS A 8 -30.08 16.45 4.24
N PRO A 9 -29.95 17.54 5.03
CA PRO A 9 -30.54 18.83 4.69
C PRO A 9 -30.22 19.24 3.24
N ASN A 10 -31.20 19.81 2.55
CA ASN A 10 -31.19 20.18 1.13
C ASN A 10 -31.20 19.03 0.11
N SER A 11 -31.30 17.76 0.54
CA SER A 11 -31.53 16.65 -0.39
C SER A 11 -32.97 16.64 -0.92
N ALA A 12 -33.14 16.24 -2.18
CA ALA A 12 -34.45 16.06 -2.80
C ALA A 12 -34.82 14.58 -2.77
N VAL A 13 -35.93 14.25 -2.11
CA VAL A 13 -36.31 12.88 -1.79
C VAL A 13 -37.73 12.59 -2.25
N ARG A 14 -37.93 11.41 -2.84
CA ARG A 14 -39.22 10.85 -3.24
C ARG A 14 -39.56 9.69 -2.29
N GLY A 15 -40.85 9.50 -2.00
CA GLY A 15 -41.35 8.42 -1.13
C GLY A 15 -41.80 8.87 0.26
N ILE A 16 -41.55 10.14 0.62
CA ILE A 16 -42.07 10.77 1.84
C ILE A 16 -43.55 11.11 1.63
N LEU A 17 -43.83 11.97 0.64
CA LEU A 17 -45.20 12.25 0.19
C LEU A 17 -45.55 11.42 -1.06
N PRO A 18 -46.82 10.96 -1.19
CA PRO A 18 -47.28 10.26 -2.39
C PRO A 18 -47.11 11.12 -3.65
N ASN A 19 -46.38 10.59 -4.64
CA ASN A 19 -46.15 11.21 -5.94
C ASN A 19 -45.54 12.63 -5.92
N ALA A 20 -44.88 13.02 -4.82
CA ALA A 20 -44.21 14.31 -4.71
C ALA A 20 -42.73 14.13 -4.35
N ILE A 21 -41.92 15.07 -4.81
CA ILE A 21 -40.54 15.23 -4.36
C ILE A 21 -40.56 16.33 -3.29
N VAL A 22 -39.92 16.06 -2.17
CA VAL A 22 -39.78 17.02 -1.08
C VAL A 22 -38.30 17.35 -0.87
N THR A 23 -38.02 18.56 -0.43
CA THR A 23 -36.68 18.98 -0.02
C THR A 23 -36.54 18.81 1.48
N VAL A 24 -35.53 18.07 1.93
CA VAL A 24 -35.23 17.91 3.35
C VAL A 24 -34.76 19.25 3.93
N VAL A 25 -35.39 19.69 5.01
CA VAL A 25 -35.01 20.92 5.73
C VAL A 25 -34.15 20.57 6.95
N SER A 26 -34.58 19.61 7.75
CA SER A 26 -33.83 19.13 8.91
C SER A 26 -34.17 17.68 9.26
N VAL A 27 -33.23 17.00 9.88
CA VAL A 27 -33.39 15.61 10.34
C VAL A 27 -33.02 15.53 11.82
N GLN A 28 -33.92 14.99 12.64
CA GLN A 28 -33.69 14.76 14.06
C GLN A 28 -33.77 13.26 14.37
N TRP A 29 -32.70 12.70 14.94
CA TRP A 29 -32.62 11.27 15.25
C TRP A 29 -33.29 10.92 16.57
N PHE A 30 -34.06 9.82 16.56
CA PHE A 30 -34.62 9.18 17.74
C PHE A 30 -34.04 7.76 17.87
N GLY A 31 -32.93 7.64 18.59
CA GLY A 31 -32.18 6.39 18.69
C GLY A 31 -31.55 5.99 17.35
N LEU A 32 -31.48 4.68 17.08
CA LEU A 32 -30.85 4.12 15.88
C LEU A 32 -31.84 3.71 14.77
N GLY A 33 -33.14 3.80 15.04
CA GLY A 33 -34.19 3.17 14.22
C GLY A 33 -35.24 4.13 13.65
N ALA A 34 -35.20 5.41 14.03
CA ALA A 34 -36.18 6.39 13.58
C ALA A 34 -35.60 7.80 13.49
N ILE A 35 -36.15 8.58 12.56
CA ILE A 35 -35.86 10.01 12.40
C ILE A 35 -37.17 10.78 12.30
N GLU A 36 -37.20 11.99 12.86
CA GLU A 36 -38.20 13.00 12.50
C GLU A 36 -37.60 13.86 11.39
N LEU A 37 -38.28 13.87 10.25
CA LEU A 37 -37.89 14.59 9.05
C LEU A 37 -38.77 15.81 8.88
N THR A 38 -38.17 17.01 8.94
CA THR A 38 -38.83 18.23 8.47
C THR A 38 -38.49 18.42 7.00
N TYR A 39 -39.50 18.56 6.16
CA TYR A 39 -39.35 18.73 4.73
C TYR A 39 -40.17 19.91 4.21
N LYS A 40 -39.83 20.35 3.00
CA LYS A 40 -40.56 21.37 2.24
C LYS A 40 -41.08 20.76 0.95
N ASP A 41 -42.37 20.92 0.68
CA ASP A 41 -42.99 20.47 -0.55
C ASP A 41 -42.68 21.41 -1.74
N ALA A 42 -43.10 21.03 -2.95
CA ALA A 42 -42.92 21.82 -4.17
C ALA A 42 -43.65 23.18 -4.15
N THR A 43 -44.70 23.32 -3.33
CA THR A 43 -45.46 24.57 -3.14
C THR A 43 -44.85 25.48 -2.06
N GLY A 44 -43.83 24.98 -1.36
CA GLY A 44 -43.12 25.65 -0.29
C GLY A 44 -43.73 25.46 1.10
N GLY A 45 -44.75 24.61 1.24
CA GLY A 45 -45.30 24.18 2.52
C GLY A 45 -44.29 23.34 3.29
N VAL A 46 -44.21 23.53 4.60
CA VAL A 46 -43.32 22.77 5.49
C VAL A 46 -44.14 21.73 6.24
N GLY A 47 -43.66 20.49 6.27
CA GLY A 47 -44.26 19.37 7.00
C GLY A 47 -43.22 18.62 7.82
N ASN A 48 -43.69 17.90 8.83
CA ASN A 48 -42.88 16.95 9.60
C ASN A 48 -43.43 15.53 9.41
N GLU A 49 -42.55 14.55 9.32
CA GLU A 49 -42.92 13.15 9.25
C GLU A 49 -41.92 12.29 10.03
N LEU A 50 -42.44 11.32 10.79
CA LEU A 50 -41.62 10.36 11.51
C LEU A 50 -41.37 9.14 10.60
N LEU A 51 -40.11 8.88 10.28
CA LEU A 51 -39.68 7.79 9.42
C LEU A 51 -38.95 6.72 10.23
N PHE A 52 -39.31 5.47 9.98
CA PHE A 52 -38.71 4.27 10.56
C PHE A 52 -37.95 3.49 9.47
N ARG A 53 -37.02 2.61 9.87
CA ARG A 53 -36.16 1.87 8.92
C ARG A 53 -36.90 0.97 7.93
N ASP A 54 -38.08 0.47 8.30
CA ASP A 54 -38.95 -0.31 7.40
C ASP A 54 -39.39 0.47 6.16
N ARG A 55 -39.43 1.81 6.24
CA ARG A 55 -39.76 2.70 5.12
C ARG A 55 -38.57 3.07 4.23
N GLU A 56 -37.34 2.65 4.55
CA GLU A 56 -36.16 2.90 3.70
C GLU A 56 -36.34 2.36 2.27
N ALA A 57 -37.09 1.25 2.12
CA ALA A 57 -37.38 0.65 0.82
C ALA A 57 -38.19 1.56 -0.11
N ASP A 58 -38.99 2.47 0.44
CA ASP A 58 -39.85 3.39 -0.30
C ASP A 58 -39.14 4.70 -0.66
N LEU A 59 -37.93 4.93 -0.12
CA LEU A 59 -37.19 6.18 -0.28
C LEU A 59 -36.23 6.14 -1.46
N GLU A 60 -36.30 7.19 -2.27
CA GLU A 60 -35.41 7.44 -3.40
C GLU A 60 -34.88 8.88 -3.36
N ILE A 61 -33.56 9.04 -3.31
CA ILE A 61 -32.91 10.36 -3.42
C ILE A 61 -32.83 10.72 -4.90
N VAL A 62 -33.56 11.77 -5.30
CA VAL A 62 -33.67 12.21 -6.69
C VAL A 62 -32.55 13.18 -7.06
N GLN A 63 -32.01 13.92 -6.08
CA GLN A 63 -30.88 14.82 -6.28
C GLN A 63 -30.06 14.94 -4.99
N GLU A 64 -28.83 14.41 -5.01
CA GLU A 64 -27.84 14.64 -3.95
C GLU A 64 -27.33 16.08 -4.03
N GLY A 65 -28.05 17.00 -3.41
CA GLY A 65 -27.65 18.40 -3.29
C GLY A 65 -27.42 19.12 -4.62
N ARG A 66 -26.95 20.37 -4.55
CA ARG A 66 -26.49 21.09 -5.74
C ARG A 66 -25.11 20.56 -6.10
N PRO A 67 -24.84 20.16 -7.37
CA PRO A 67 -23.46 20.04 -7.80
C PRO A 67 -22.76 21.40 -7.57
N TRP A 68 -21.58 21.39 -6.97
CA TRP A 68 -20.84 22.60 -6.57
C TRP A 68 -21.52 23.43 -5.46
N SER A 69 -22.10 22.78 -4.45
CA SER A 69 -22.71 23.47 -3.30
C SER A 69 -21.72 24.26 -2.45
N PHE A 70 -20.42 23.95 -2.51
CA PHE A 70 -19.34 24.58 -1.70
C PHE A 70 -19.65 24.67 -0.18
N ASP A 71 -20.55 23.83 0.31
CA ASP A 71 -21.01 23.73 1.70
C ASP A 71 -20.27 22.66 2.50
N GLY A 72 -19.32 21.98 1.85
CA GLY A 72 -18.41 21.04 2.51
C GLY A 72 -17.53 21.73 3.56
N ASP A 73 -17.07 20.96 4.54
CA ASP A 73 -16.14 21.46 5.56
C ASP A 73 -14.83 21.93 4.91
N GLY A 74 -14.58 23.25 4.96
CA GLY A 74 -13.38 23.86 4.40
C GLY A 74 -12.09 23.38 5.09
N ALA A 75 -12.14 23.00 6.36
CA ALA A 75 -10.99 22.43 7.07
C ALA A 75 -10.67 21.03 6.53
N LEU A 76 -11.69 20.20 6.29
CA LEU A 76 -11.53 18.88 5.68
C LEU A 76 -11.02 18.99 4.24
N PHE A 77 -11.57 19.91 3.45
CA PHE A 77 -11.09 20.16 2.08
C PHE A 77 -9.61 20.56 2.06
N ARG A 78 -9.21 21.50 2.94
CA ARG A 78 -7.80 21.90 3.08
C ARG A 78 -6.92 20.72 3.49
N LEU A 79 -7.36 19.90 4.44
CA LEU A 79 -6.60 18.74 4.90
C LEU A 79 -6.36 17.74 3.76
N VAL A 80 -7.40 17.42 2.99
CA VAL A 80 -7.31 16.52 1.83
C VAL A 80 -6.40 17.12 0.75
N SER A 81 -6.53 18.42 0.46
CA SER A 81 -5.67 19.12 -0.49
C SER A 81 -4.20 19.09 -0.08
N GLU A 82 -3.88 19.33 1.20
CA GLU A 82 -2.51 19.24 1.72
C GLU A 82 -1.98 17.80 1.68
N ALA A 83 -2.81 16.81 2.03
CA ALA A 83 -2.44 15.41 1.92
C ALA A 83 -2.09 15.02 0.47
N HIS A 84 -2.86 15.49 -0.51
CA HIS A 84 -2.56 15.29 -1.93
C HIS A 84 -1.26 16.00 -2.35
N ARG A 85 -1.03 17.23 -1.88
CA ARG A 85 0.21 17.98 -2.17
C ARG A 85 1.44 17.25 -1.64
N ILE A 86 1.38 16.72 -0.42
CA ILE A 86 2.47 15.93 0.19
C ILE A 86 2.67 14.63 -0.57
N ARG A 87 1.59 13.91 -0.90
CA ARG A 87 1.65 12.66 -1.66
C ARG A 87 2.31 12.85 -3.03
N LEU A 88 2.07 13.99 -3.67
CA LEU A 88 2.61 14.31 -5.00
C LEU A 88 3.95 15.06 -4.94
N ALA A 89 4.56 15.22 -3.77
CA ALA A 89 5.82 15.97 -3.63
C ALA A 89 6.94 15.40 -4.50
N HIS A 90 6.96 14.08 -4.73
CA HIS A 90 7.94 13.41 -5.59
C HIS A 90 7.93 13.90 -7.06
N LEU A 91 6.87 14.58 -7.52
CA LEU A 91 6.82 15.18 -8.86
C LEU A 91 7.70 16.42 -8.97
N PHE A 92 7.98 17.07 -7.86
CA PHE A 92 8.73 18.33 -7.79
C PHE A 92 10.08 18.17 -7.08
N ASP A 93 10.24 17.09 -6.31
CA ASP A 93 11.48 16.70 -5.66
C ASP A 93 11.99 15.38 -6.25
N PRO A 94 13.01 15.42 -7.13
CA PRO A 94 13.55 14.22 -7.76
C PRO A 94 14.30 13.30 -6.78
N VAL A 95 14.63 13.77 -5.57
CA VAL A 95 15.41 13.07 -4.54
C VAL A 95 14.68 13.02 -3.18
N LEU A 96 13.36 12.84 -3.23
CA LEU A 96 12.48 12.86 -2.05
C LEU A 96 12.92 11.89 -0.94
N ALA A 97 13.39 10.69 -1.29
CA ALA A 97 13.86 9.72 -0.30
C ALA A 97 15.12 10.17 0.44
N VAL A 98 15.98 11.00 -0.16
CA VAL A 98 17.15 11.59 0.52
C VAL A 98 16.68 12.52 1.63
N HIS A 99 15.76 13.44 1.32
CA HIS A 99 15.29 14.46 2.26
C HIS A 99 14.44 13.90 3.41
N THR A 100 13.79 12.76 3.20
CA THR A 100 12.90 12.13 4.19
C THR A 100 13.56 11.01 4.98
N SER A 101 14.84 10.69 4.72
CA SER A 101 15.61 9.64 5.40
C SER A 101 16.65 10.21 6.34
N LEU A 102 17.00 9.45 7.37
CA LEU A 102 18.05 9.77 8.33
C LEU A 102 19.40 9.25 7.80
N VAL A 103 19.77 9.68 6.59
CA VAL A 103 21.03 9.33 5.94
C VAL A 103 21.65 10.56 5.27
N GLU A 104 22.98 10.62 5.26
CA GLU A 104 23.75 11.54 4.44
C GLU A 104 24.41 10.73 3.32
N PRO A 105 23.75 10.59 2.15
CA PRO A 105 24.26 9.75 1.08
C PRO A 105 25.43 10.42 0.37
N LEU A 106 26.41 9.60 -0.02
CA LEU A 106 27.57 10.06 -0.77
C LEU A 106 27.18 10.33 -2.24
N PRO A 107 27.89 11.23 -2.96
CA PRO A 107 27.54 11.59 -4.34
C PRO A 107 27.41 10.40 -5.29
N HIS A 108 28.28 9.38 -5.16
CA HIS A 108 28.21 8.17 -5.97
C HIS A 108 26.95 7.34 -5.68
N GLN A 109 26.46 7.34 -4.43
CA GLN A 109 25.24 6.64 -4.04
C GLN A 109 24.01 7.31 -4.64
N ILE A 110 23.97 8.65 -4.63
CA ILE A 110 22.90 9.42 -5.28
C ILE A 110 22.89 9.11 -6.79
N THR A 111 24.05 9.20 -7.43
CA THR A 111 24.19 8.92 -8.88
C THR A 111 23.73 7.50 -9.21
N ALA A 112 24.17 6.51 -8.42
CA ALA A 112 23.78 5.12 -8.62
C ALA A 112 22.26 4.92 -8.49
N VAL A 113 21.63 5.47 -7.46
CA VAL A 113 20.19 5.29 -7.24
C VAL A 113 19.36 6.07 -8.25
N TYR A 114 19.59 7.38 -8.38
CA TYR A 114 18.69 8.28 -9.09
C TYR A 114 18.94 8.35 -10.60
N GLU A 115 20.19 8.20 -11.05
CA GLU A 115 20.51 8.27 -12.48
C GLU A 115 20.59 6.87 -13.11
N ALA A 116 21.09 5.87 -12.38
CA ALA A 116 21.26 4.54 -12.94
C ALA A 116 20.10 3.57 -12.61
N MET A 117 19.68 3.46 -11.35
CA MET A 117 18.68 2.46 -10.97
C MET A 117 17.26 2.93 -11.28
N LEU A 118 16.87 4.12 -10.82
CA LEU A 118 15.50 4.61 -10.85
C LEU A 118 14.85 4.68 -12.25
N PRO A 119 15.57 5.07 -13.33
CA PRO A 119 14.98 5.11 -14.67
C PRO A 119 14.74 3.72 -15.30
N ARG A 120 15.25 2.64 -14.70
CA ARG A 120 15.15 1.29 -15.24
C ARG A 120 13.95 0.56 -14.64
N GLN A 121 12.84 0.55 -15.37
CA GLN A 121 11.64 -0.21 -15.01
C GLN A 121 11.27 -1.18 -16.15
N PRO A 122 11.33 -2.52 -15.94
CA PRO A 122 11.66 -3.21 -14.70
C PRO A 122 13.17 -3.19 -14.39
N LEU A 123 13.51 -3.11 -13.10
CA LEU A 123 14.90 -3.06 -12.65
C LEU A 123 15.52 -4.47 -12.57
N ARG A 124 16.50 -4.74 -13.43
CA ARG A 124 17.40 -5.91 -13.32
C ARG A 124 18.84 -5.40 -13.22
N PHE A 125 19.33 -5.23 -12.00
CA PHE A 125 20.58 -4.51 -11.73
C PHE A 125 21.43 -5.24 -10.69
N LEU A 126 22.76 -5.22 -10.87
CA LEU A 126 23.72 -5.80 -9.94
C LEU A 126 24.60 -4.69 -9.36
N LEU A 127 24.48 -4.46 -8.05
CA LEU A 127 25.40 -3.60 -7.30
C LEU A 127 26.64 -4.43 -6.92
N ALA A 128 27.74 -4.20 -7.63
CA ALA A 128 29.00 -4.91 -7.46
C ALA A 128 30.13 -4.02 -6.87
N ASP A 129 29.76 -2.92 -6.21
CA ASP A 129 30.72 -2.03 -5.55
C ASP A 129 31.46 -2.73 -4.41
N ASP A 130 32.58 -2.14 -3.98
CA ASP A 130 33.39 -2.68 -2.89
C ASP A 130 32.61 -2.84 -1.58
N PRO A 131 33.02 -3.77 -0.69
CA PRO A 131 32.53 -3.82 0.67
C PRO A 131 32.67 -2.46 1.37
N GLY A 132 31.61 -1.99 2.02
CA GLY A 132 31.59 -0.67 2.67
C GLY A 132 31.16 0.51 1.78
N ALA A 133 30.95 0.32 0.47
CA ALA A 133 30.45 1.37 -0.43
C ALA A 133 28.99 1.84 -0.13
N GLY A 134 28.33 1.19 0.82
CA GLY A 134 26.97 1.51 1.26
C GLY A 134 25.87 0.96 0.34
N LYS A 135 26.04 -0.26 -0.17
CA LYS A 135 25.02 -0.97 -0.98
C LYS A 135 23.66 -1.06 -0.29
N THR A 136 23.64 -1.30 1.02
CA THR A 136 22.43 -1.32 1.84
C THR A 136 21.73 0.04 1.86
N ILE A 137 22.50 1.14 1.97
CA ILE A 137 21.96 2.51 1.91
C ILE A 137 21.37 2.79 0.52
N MET A 138 22.07 2.40 -0.56
CA MET A 138 21.57 2.56 -1.92
C MET A 138 20.26 1.79 -2.15
N ALA A 139 20.19 0.54 -1.67
CA ALA A 139 18.97 -0.26 -1.74
C ALA A 139 17.83 0.38 -0.93
N GLY A 140 18.09 0.83 0.31
CA GLY A 140 17.09 1.50 1.14
C GLY A 140 16.57 2.80 0.53
N LEU A 141 17.46 3.61 -0.07
CA LEU A 141 17.08 4.82 -0.82
C LEU A 141 16.17 4.47 -2.00
N LEU A 142 16.55 3.48 -2.81
CA LEU A 142 15.73 3.05 -3.94
C LEU A 142 14.35 2.56 -3.49
N ILE A 143 14.28 1.68 -2.49
CA ILE A 143 13.01 1.13 -1.99
C ILE A 143 12.10 2.28 -1.53
N LYS A 144 12.64 3.19 -0.72
CA LYS A 144 11.88 4.31 -0.20
C LYS A 144 11.41 5.28 -1.28
N GLU A 145 12.26 5.55 -2.27
CA GLU A 145 11.93 6.40 -3.40
C GLU A 145 10.78 5.78 -4.23
N LEU A 146 10.84 4.48 -4.51
CA LEU A 146 9.77 3.78 -5.23
C LEU A 146 8.45 3.75 -4.45
N ILE A 147 8.49 3.55 -3.12
CA ILE A 147 7.30 3.63 -2.27
C ILE A 147 6.70 5.04 -2.31
N ALA A 148 7.54 6.08 -2.22
CA ALA A 148 7.09 7.46 -2.24
C ALA A 148 6.46 7.87 -3.58
N ARG A 149 6.89 7.22 -4.68
CA ARG A 149 6.31 7.39 -6.03
C ARG A 149 5.05 6.53 -6.26
N GLY A 150 4.79 5.56 -5.40
CA GLY A 150 3.71 4.58 -5.56
C GLY A 150 4.04 3.43 -6.54
N ASP A 151 5.29 3.32 -6.96
CA ASP A 151 5.77 2.27 -7.88
C ASP A 151 6.09 0.95 -7.17
N LEU A 152 6.26 1.00 -5.84
CA LEU A 152 6.52 -0.17 -5.00
C LEU A 152 5.53 -0.22 -3.85
N ARG A 153 4.86 -1.36 -3.70
CA ARG A 153 4.08 -1.72 -2.52
C ARG A 153 4.70 -2.91 -1.81
N ARG A 154 5.11 -3.94 -2.56
CA ARG A 154 5.62 -5.20 -2.02
C ARG A 154 7.10 -5.35 -2.33
N CYS A 155 7.93 -5.50 -1.30
CA CYS A 155 9.36 -5.74 -1.42
C CYS A 155 9.82 -6.95 -0.58
N LEU A 156 10.63 -7.82 -1.18
CA LEU A 156 11.27 -8.94 -0.50
C LEU A 156 12.79 -8.77 -0.52
N ILE A 157 13.41 -8.85 0.65
CA ILE A 157 14.86 -8.85 0.80
C ILE A 157 15.30 -10.25 1.18
N VAL A 158 16.17 -10.84 0.36
CA VAL A 158 16.78 -12.15 0.60
C VAL A 158 18.24 -11.94 0.94
N CYS A 159 18.61 -12.21 2.20
CA CYS A 159 19.96 -11.97 2.70
C CYS A 159 20.49 -13.16 3.51
N PRO A 160 21.80 -13.26 3.74
CA PRO A 160 22.37 -14.22 4.68
C PRO A 160 21.76 -14.08 6.08
N GLY A 161 21.65 -15.19 6.81
CA GLY A 161 21.01 -15.19 8.14
C GLY A 161 21.62 -14.21 9.14
N SER A 162 22.93 -13.96 9.04
CA SER A 162 23.67 -13.01 9.89
C SER A 162 23.35 -11.54 9.61
N LEU A 163 22.79 -11.21 8.44
CA LEU A 163 22.52 -9.83 8.02
C LEU A 163 21.04 -9.46 8.13
N ALA A 164 20.15 -10.42 8.40
CA ALA A 164 18.70 -10.18 8.41
C ALA A 164 18.28 -9.11 9.45
N GLU A 165 18.81 -9.19 10.66
CA GLU A 165 18.52 -8.21 11.72
C GLU A 165 19.16 -6.85 11.41
N GLN A 166 20.38 -6.84 10.87
CA GLN A 166 21.03 -5.61 10.43
C GLN A 166 20.21 -4.90 9.35
N TRP A 167 19.70 -5.64 8.36
CA TRP A 167 18.82 -5.09 7.33
C TRP A 167 17.54 -4.49 7.94
N GLN A 168 16.89 -5.20 8.85
CA GLN A 168 15.69 -4.72 9.52
C GLN A 168 15.97 -3.44 10.32
N ASP A 169 17.05 -3.42 11.11
CA ASP A 169 17.46 -2.27 11.91
C ASP A 169 17.80 -1.06 11.04
N GLU A 170 18.58 -1.25 9.97
CA GLU A 170 18.96 -0.16 9.07
C GLU A 170 17.73 0.41 8.33
N LEU A 171 16.85 -0.44 7.81
CA LEU A 171 15.63 -0.01 7.12
C LEU A 171 14.64 0.69 8.05
N HIS A 172 14.48 0.19 9.26
CA HIS A 172 13.62 0.82 10.25
C HIS A 172 14.19 2.17 10.71
N ARG A 173 15.45 2.21 11.15
CA ARG A 173 16.03 3.42 11.77
C ARG A 173 16.35 4.52 10.76
N ARG A 174 16.85 4.16 9.57
CA ARG A 174 17.32 5.15 8.59
C ARG A 174 16.22 5.56 7.62
N PHE A 175 15.37 4.60 7.24
CA PHE A 175 14.38 4.80 6.18
C PHE A 175 12.93 4.83 6.69
N HIS A 176 12.67 4.45 7.95
CA HIS A 176 11.33 4.27 8.53
C HIS A 176 10.49 3.24 7.77
N LEU A 177 11.14 2.17 7.28
CA LEU A 177 10.51 1.08 6.56
C LEU A 177 10.33 -0.13 7.49
N PRO A 178 9.09 -0.53 7.82
CA PRO A 178 8.81 -1.59 8.79
C PRO A 178 8.89 -2.98 8.16
N PHE A 179 10.08 -3.40 7.75
CA PHE A 179 10.30 -4.74 7.21
C PHE A 179 10.18 -5.81 8.31
N GLU A 180 9.50 -6.91 8.02
CA GLU A 180 9.34 -8.04 8.94
C GLU A 180 10.21 -9.24 8.52
N ILE A 181 10.93 -9.82 9.48
CA ILE A 181 11.75 -11.01 9.24
C ILE A 181 10.87 -12.27 9.33
N MET A 182 10.92 -13.10 8.28
CA MET A 182 10.19 -14.37 8.25
C MET A 182 10.72 -15.38 9.28
N THR A 183 9.95 -15.63 10.33
CA THR A 183 10.19 -16.69 11.33
C THR A 183 9.40 -17.97 10.99
N ASN A 184 9.53 -19.03 11.79
CA ASN A 184 8.66 -20.21 11.62
C ASN A 184 7.27 -19.93 12.21
N ASP A 185 7.25 -19.33 13.39
CA ASP A 185 6.05 -18.93 14.11
C ASP A 185 5.14 -18.07 13.23
N ASN A 186 5.70 -17.10 12.49
CA ASN A 186 4.92 -16.25 11.60
C ASN A 186 4.34 -17.01 10.39
N LEU A 187 5.04 -18.03 9.90
CA LEU A 187 4.56 -18.88 8.80
C LEU A 187 3.42 -19.80 9.22
N GLU A 188 3.39 -20.19 10.50
CA GLU A 188 2.34 -21.04 11.10
C GLU A 188 1.13 -20.21 11.53
N ALA A 189 1.36 -18.99 12.03
CA ALA A 189 0.33 -18.07 12.49
C ALA A 189 -0.43 -17.33 11.36
N ALA A 190 0.04 -17.45 10.11
CA ALA A 190 -0.56 -16.77 8.96
C ALA A 190 -2.03 -17.16 8.74
N LEU A 191 -2.92 -16.18 8.76
CA LEU A 191 -4.38 -16.37 8.66
C LEU A 191 -4.81 -16.92 7.29
N THR A 192 -4.14 -16.47 6.24
CA THR A 192 -4.34 -16.92 4.85
C THR A 192 -3.63 -18.24 4.55
N GLY A 193 -2.85 -18.77 5.50
CA GLY A 193 -1.92 -19.87 5.31
C GLY A 193 -0.63 -19.49 4.59
N ASN A 194 -0.51 -18.24 4.10
CA ASN A 194 0.68 -17.73 3.42
C ASN A 194 1.10 -16.35 3.96
N TRP A 195 2.03 -16.36 4.90
CA TRP A 195 2.59 -15.15 5.51
C TRP A 195 3.11 -14.12 4.48
N PHE A 196 3.64 -14.56 3.33
CA PHE A 196 4.11 -13.64 2.31
C PHE A 196 2.98 -12.80 1.70
N MET A 197 1.75 -13.32 1.64
CA MET A 197 0.58 -12.56 1.15
C MET A 197 0.07 -11.54 2.15
N GLU A 198 0.34 -11.75 3.44
CA GLU A 198 -0.02 -10.83 4.52
C GLU A 198 1.03 -9.73 4.73
N ASN A 199 2.27 -9.96 4.25
CA ASN A 199 3.40 -9.08 4.49
C ASN A 199 3.97 -8.49 3.20
N ASP A 200 3.68 -7.21 3.00
CA ASP A 200 4.14 -6.44 1.84
C ASP A 200 5.66 -6.19 1.91
N LEU A 201 6.23 -5.93 3.09
CA LEU A 201 7.66 -5.67 3.28
C LEU A 201 8.33 -6.80 4.08
N ALA A 202 9.00 -7.71 3.39
CA ALA A 202 9.49 -8.96 3.97
C ALA A 202 11.01 -9.12 3.88
N ILE A 203 11.62 -9.73 4.90
CA ILE A 203 13.01 -10.18 4.91
C ILE A 203 13.03 -11.70 5.08
N ALA A 204 13.64 -12.41 4.14
CA ALA A 204 13.82 -13.85 4.19
C ALA A 204 15.30 -14.23 4.26
N ARG A 205 15.64 -15.12 5.19
CA ARG A 205 16.99 -15.69 5.29
C ARG A 205 17.24 -16.65 4.13
N LEU A 206 18.29 -16.38 3.35
CA LEU A 206 18.67 -17.12 2.14
C LEU A 206 18.69 -18.64 2.35
N ASP A 207 19.36 -19.12 3.40
CA ASP A 207 19.52 -20.55 3.65
C ASP A 207 18.21 -21.24 4.04
N LYS A 208 17.34 -20.55 4.76
CA LYS A 208 16.01 -21.08 5.12
C LYS A 208 15.14 -21.19 3.87
N LEU A 209 15.12 -20.14 3.07
CA LEU A 209 14.34 -20.09 1.84
C LEU A 209 14.84 -21.11 0.80
N ALA A 210 16.16 -21.29 0.67
CA ALA A 210 16.74 -22.21 -0.30
C ALA A 210 16.55 -23.70 0.04
N ARG A 211 16.33 -24.04 1.32
CA ARG A 211 16.22 -25.43 1.78
C ARG A 211 14.78 -25.90 1.96
N ASN A 212 13.85 -24.99 2.25
CA ASN A 212 12.47 -25.35 2.58
C ASN A 212 11.56 -25.18 1.35
N GLU A 213 11.20 -26.31 0.74
CA GLU A 213 10.35 -26.37 -0.45
C GLU A 213 8.92 -25.90 -0.18
N ASP A 214 8.40 -26.08 1.04
CA ASP A 214 7.06 -25.63 1.41
C ASP A 214 6.99 -24.10 1.42
N VAL A 215 8.03 -23.45 1.94
CA VAL A 215 8.15 -21.99 1.92
C VAL A 215 8.32 -21.47 0.50
N GLN A 216 9.09 -22.17 -0.36
CA GLN A 216 9.21 -21.82 -1.77
C GLN A 216 7.88 -21.94 -2.52
N ARG A 217 7.07 -22.97 -2.22
CA ARG A 217 5.73 -23.14 -2.79
C ARG A 217 4.79 -22.01 -2.37
N LYS A 218 4.80 -21.63 -1.10
CA LYS A 218 4.05 -20.46 -0.60
C LYS A 218 4.49 -19.17 -1.30
N LEU A 219 5.80 -18.95 -1.44
CA LEU A 219 6.36 -17.78 -2.11
C LEU A 219 6.02 -17.74 -3.61
N SER A 220 5.95 -18.90 -4.26
CA SER A 220 5.68 -19.04 -5.70
C SER A 220 4.19 -19.12 -6.05
N ALA A 221 3.31 -18.90 -5.08
CA ALA A 221 1.87 -18.88 -5.34
C ALA A 221 1.53 -17.83 -6.43
N PRO A 222 0.54 -18.07 -7.31
CA PRO A 222 0.20 -17.15 -8.40
C PRO A 222 -0.07 -15.72 -7.93
N ASP A 223 -0.75 -15.57 -6.80
CA ASP A 223 -1.13 -14.28 -6.21
C ASP A 223 -0.01 -13.66 -5.34
N CYS A 224 1.06 -14.42 -5.09
CA CYS A 224 2.22 -13.95 -4.35
C CYS A 224 3.26 -13.40 -5.32
N ARG A 225 3.17 -12.08 -5.55
CA ARG A 225 4.11 -11.31 -6.38
C ARG A 225 4.70 -10.16 -5.58
N TYR A 226 5.94 -9.82 -5.90
CA TYR A 226 6.67 -8.70 -5.32
C TYR A 226 7.03 -7.73 -6.43
N ASP A 227 7.00 -6.43 -6.13
CA ASP A 227 7.38 -5.40 -7.10
C ASP A 227 8.90 -5.29 -7.21
N LEU A 228 9.61 -5.60 -6.10
CA LEU A 228 11.06 -5.61 -6.04
C LEU A 228 11.57 -6.73 -5.14
N ILE A 229 12.55 -7.49 -5.64
CA ILE A 229 13.31 -8.46 -4.84
C ILE A 229 14.78 -8.04 -4.79
N VAL A 230 15.29 -7.84 -3.58
CA VAL A 230 16.71 -7.52 -3.33
C VAL A 230 17.42 -8.78 -2.83
N CYS A 231 18.44 -9.23 -3.53
CA CYS A 231 19.29 -10.34 -3.10
C CYS A 231 20.64 -9.81 -2.60
N ASP A 232 20.86 -9.88 -1.30
CA ASP A 232 22.14 -9.50 -0.70
C ASP A 232 23.13 -10.67 -0.75
N GLU A 233 24.41 -10.33 -0.90
CA GLU A 233 25.50 -11.29 -1.15
C GLU A 233 25.18 -12.27 -2.28
N ALA A 234 24.71 -11.73 -3.42
CA ALA A 234 24.29 -12.50 -4.59
C ALA A 234 25.37 -13.47 -5.12
N HIS A 235 26.64 -13.24 -4.82
CA HIS A 235 27.73 -14.16 -5.13
C HIS A 235 27.56 -15.55 -4.45
N LYS A 236 26.73 -15.67 -3.39
CA LYS A 236 26.36 -16.94 -2.74
C LYS A 236 25.36 -17.76 -3.55
N LEU A 237 24.73 -17.18 -4.58
CA LEU A 237 23.83 -17.83 -5.54
C LEU A 237 24.66 -18.45 -6.68
N SER A 238 25.62 -19.33 -6.37
CA SER A 238 26.59 -19.84 -7.34
C SER A 238 26.25 -21.24 -7.88
N ALA A 239 26.74 -21.53 -9.07
CA ALA A 239 26.76 -22.86 -9.68
C ALA A 239 28.21 -23.26 -9.92
N THR A 240 28.54 -24.54 -9.74
CA THR A 240 29.89 -25.06 -10.01
C THR A 240 29.90 -25.80 -11.33
N PHE A 241 30.91 -25.52 -12.16
CA PHE A 241 31.16 -26.29 -13.39
C PHE A 241 32.31 -27.26 -13.12
N PHE A 242 32.05 -28.56 -13.26
CA PHE A 242 33.07 -29.59 -13.06
C PHE A 242 32.86 -30.72 -14.06
N GLY A 243 33.91 -31.11 -14.78
CA GLY A 243 33.89 -32.26 -15.68
C GLY A 243 32.93 -32.15 -16.88
N GLY A 244 32.57 -30.94 -17.32
CA GLY A 244 31.62 -30.74 -18.42
C GLY A 244 30.16 -30.59 -17.99
N GLU A 245 29.85 -30.82 -16.70
CA GLU A 245 28.50 -30.65 -16.14
C GLU A 245 28.41 -29.42 -15.23
N VAL A 246 27.28 -28.71 -15.33
CA VAL A 246 26.95 -27.61 -14.42
C VAL A 246 26.14 -28.16 -13.26
N LYS A 247 26.70 -28.12 -12.04
CA LYS A 247 26.00 -28.48 -10.81
C LYS A 247 25.45 -27.24 -10.13
N TYR A 248 24.13 -27.08 -10.21
CA TYR A 248 23.42 -25.98 -9.57
C TYR A 248 23.27 -26.21 -8.07
N THR A 249 23.60 -25.21 -7.25
CA THR A 249 23.32 -25.24 -5.82
C THR A 249 21.84 -24.95 -5.55
N LYS A 250 21.32 -25.36 -4.39
CA LYS A 250 19.95 -24.99 -3.96
C LYS A 250 19.75 -23.48 -3.91
N ARG A 251 20.80 -22.73 -3.53
CA ARG A 251 20.81 -21.26 -3.53
C ARG A 251 20.67 -20.71 -4.95
N TYR A 252 21.38 -21.27 -5.92
CA TYR A 252 21.23 -20.88 -7.33
C TYR A 252 19.82 -21.16 -7.87
N GLN A 253 19.24 -22.32 -7.54
CA GLN A 253 17.87 -22.66 -7.91
C GLN A 253 16.86 -21.68 -7.30
N LEU A 254 17.05 -21.28 -6.03
CA LEU A 254 16.26 -20.22 -5.41
C LEU A 254 16.40 -18.90 -6.18
N GLY A 255 17.61 -18.49 -6.58
CA GLY A 255 17.81 -17.28 -7.39
C GLY A 255 17.02 -17.31 -8.70
N ARG A 256 16.96 -18.47 -9.38
CA ARG A 256 16.13 -18.65 -10.57
C ARG A 256 14.64 -18.53 -10.26
N LEU A 257 14.19 -19.11 -9.15
CA LEU A 257 12.81 -19.01 -8.70
C LEU A 257 12.43 -17.54 -8.45
N LEU A 258 13.24 -16.82 -7.68
CA LEU A 258 13.01 -15.40 -7.36
C LEU A 258 12.96 -14.52 -8.61
N SER A 259 13.76 -14.85 -9.64
CA SER A 259 13.75 -14.08 -10.90
C SER A 259 12.39 -14.08 -11.61
N GLY A 260 11.56 -15.10 -11.39
CA GLY A 260 10.23 -15.23 -11.99
C GLY A 260 9.08 -14.66 -11.14
N LEU A 261 9.37 -14.05 -9.99
CA LEU A 261 8.36 -13.52 -9.05
C LEU A 261 8.14 -12.00 -9.16
N THR A 262 8.92 -11.34 -10.01
CA THR A 262 8.87 -9.90 -10.35
C THR A 262 8.64 -9.74 -11.85
#